data_AF-A0A0B5HEJ5-F1
#
_entry.id   AF-A0A0B5HEJ5-F1
#
_cell.length_a   1.000
_cell.length_b   1.000
_cell.length_c   1.000
_cell.angle_alpha   90.00
_cell.angle_beta   90.00
_cell.angle_gamma   90.00
#
_symmetry.space_group_name_H-M   'P 1'
#
loop_
_entity.id
_entity.type
_entity.pdbx_description
1 polymer ?
#
loop_
_entity_poly.entity_id
_entity_poly.type
_entity_poly.pdbx_seq_one_letter_code
_entity_poly.pdbx_strand_id
1 'polypeptide(L)' 'MEVEVIARKWGNSLGVTLPKEAVEKEGIKENEKFFIDFHKEKKSTVKDFFGLAAGWKIDAQKLKGKLREEDHEREKLFS' A
#
# COMPACT_ATOMS: atom_id res chain seq x y z
N MET A 1 -4.14 14.67 9.21
CA MET A 1 -3.16 13.62 9.57
C MET A 1 -3.75 12.30 9.15
N GLU A 2 -2.99 11.45 8.48
CA GLU A 2 -3.40 10.07 8.18
C GLU A 2 -2.64 9.13 9.10
N VAL A 3 -3.35 8.19 9.72
CA VAL A 3 -2.78 7.26 10.70
C VAL A 3 -3.11 5.85 10.26
N GLU A 4 -2.09 5.04 10.04
CA GLU A 4 -2.27 3.62 9.78
C GLU A 4 -2.61 2.91 11.10
N VAL A 5 -3.77 2.25 11.12
CA VAL A 5 -4.25 1.51 12.30
C VAL A 5 -4.80 0.17 11.89
N ILE A 6 -4.66 -0.81 12.79
CA ILE A 6 -5.22 -2.15 12.60
C ILE A 6 -6.54 -2.24 13.35
N ALA A 7 -7.61 -2.52 12.61
CA ALA A 7 -8.91 -2.82 13.22
C ALA A 7 -8.87 -4.17 13.96
N ARG A 8 -9.39 -4.19 15.19
CA ARG A 8 -9.49 -5.38 16.04
C ARG A 8 -10.93 -5.60 16.50
N LYS A 9 -11.28 -6.85 16.83
CA LYS A 9 -12.61 -7.22 17.31
C LYS A 9 -12.82 -6.71 18.74
N TRP A 10 -13.91 -6.00 18.97
CA TRP A 10 -14.44 -5.59 20.27
C TRP A 10 -15.89 -6.05 20.39
N GLY A 11 -16.09 -7.19 21.04
CA GLY A 11 -17.42 -7.80 21.14
C GLY A 11 -18.01 -8.12 19.77
N ASN A 12 -19.14 -7.49 19.43
CA ASN A 12 -19.80 -7.61 18.12
C ASN A 12 -19.39 -6.53 17.10
N SER A 13 -18.40 -5.70 17.44
CA SER A 13 -17.94 -4.59 16.61
C SER A 13 -16.45 -4.72 16.27
N LEU A 14 -15.99 -3.89 15.34
CA LEU A 14 -14.57 -3.63 15.12
C LEU A 14 -14.22 -2.27 15.72
N GLY A 15 -13.09 -2.20 16.40
CA GLY A 15 -12.51 -0.98 16.93
C GLY A 15 -11.10 -0.77 16.38
N VAL A 16 -10.66 0.48 16.39
CA VAL A 16 -9.27 0.86 16.08
C VAL A 16 -8.65 1.46 17.33
N THR A 17 -7.38 1.17 17.56
CA THR A 17 -6.62 1.82 18.63
C THR A 17 -5.97 3.07 18.07
N LEU A 18 -6.31 4.23 18.62
CA LEU A 18 -5.64 5.48 18.25
C LEU A 18 -4.26 5.53 18.91
N PRO A 19 -3.18 5.81 18.16
CA PRO A 19 -1.86 5.97 18.76
C PRO A 19 -1.83 7.21 19.64
N LYS A 20 -1.06 7.12 20.73
CA LYS A 20 -0.96 8.16 21.75
C LYS A 20 -0.63 9.54 21.17
N GLU A 21 0.28 9.59 20.20
CA GLU A 21 0.71 10.83 19.55
C GLU A 21 -0.43 11.55 18.82
N ALA A 22 -1.35 10.80 18.19
CA ALA A 22 -2.52 11.37 17.52
C ALA A 22 -3.54 11.88 18.55
N VAL A 23 -3.74 11.12 19.63
CA VAL A 23 -4.61 11.52 20.75
C VAL A 23 -4.14 12.82 21.39
N GLU A 24 -2.84 12.95 21.66
CA GLU A 24 -2.26 14.14 22.29
C GLU A 24 -2.27 15.36 21.36
N LYS A 25 -1.95 15.20 20.07
CA LYS A 25 -1.93 16.30 19.10
C LYS A 25 -3.33 16.86 18.82
N GLU A 26 -4.31 15.99 18.67
CA GLU A 26 -5.70 16.38 18.36
C GLU A 26 -6.53 16.63 19.62
N GLY A 27 -5.97 16.38 20.81
CA GLY A 27 -6.64 16.60 22.09
C GLY A 27 -7.86 15.71 22.32
N ILE A 28 -7.88 14.52 21.72
CA ILE A 28 -9.01 13.57 21.77
C ILE A 28 -9.19 13.06 23.19
N LYS A 29 -10.42 13.12 23.72
CA LYS A 29 -10.74 12.62 25.05
C LYS A 29 -11.57 11.35 25.00
N GLU A 30 -11.52 10.59 26.10
CA GLU A 30 -12.42 9.46 26.29
C GLU A 30 -13.89 9.92 26.24
N ASN A 31 -14.75 9.10 25.64
CA ASN A 31 -16.19 9.36 25.45
C ASN A 31 -16.55 10.53 24.53
N GLU A 32 -15.57 11.09 23.83
CA GLU A 32 -15.81 12.11 22.81
C GLU A 32 -16.27 11.47 21.49
N LYS A 33 -17.17 12.14 20.76
CA LYS A 33 -17.63 11.71 19.44
C LYS A 33 -16.85 12.47 18.36
N PHE A 34 -16.31 11.73 17.40
CA PHE A 34 -15.60 12.28 16.25
C PHE A 34 -15.88 11.45 15.01
N PHE A 35 -15.59 12.02 13.84
CA PHE A 35 -15.71 11.35 12.56
C PHE A 35 -14.36 10.71 12.18
N ILE A 36 -14.43 9.54 11.56
CA ILE A 36 -13.26 8.83 11.04
C ILE A 36 -13.54 8.52 9.57
N ASP A 37 -12.65 8.96 8.70
CA ASP A 37 -12.65 8.57 7.29
C ASP A 37 -11.81 7.30 7.11
N PHE A 38 -12.38 6.30 6.45
CA PHE A 38 -11.73 5.00 6.25
C PHE A 38 -11.15 4.87 4.85
N HIS A 39 -9.83 4.73 4.77
CA HIS A 39 -9.10 4.41 3.55
C HIS A 39 -8.53 3.00 3.69
N LYS A 40 -9.02 2.05 2.88
CA LYS A 40 -8.43 0.70 2.84
C LYS A 40 -7.25 0.72 1.89
N GLU A 41 -6.08 0.30 2.35
CA GLU A 41 -5.00 -0.06 1.44
C GLU A 41 -5.50 -1.15 0.49
N LYS A 42 -5.61 -0.80 -0.79
CA LYS A 42 -5.81 -1.78 -1.84
C LYS A 42 -4.51 -2.57 -1.91
N LYS A 43 -4.53 -3.81 -1.43
CA LYS A 43 -3.53 -4.81 -1.83
C LYS A 43 -3.74 -5.04 -3.32
N SER A 44 -3.15 -4.19 -4.16
CA SER A 44 -2.92 -4.50 -5.55
C SER A 44 -2.00 -5.70 -5.55
N THR A 45 -2.58 -6.89 -5.63
CA THR A 45 -1.78 -8.10 -5.65
C THR A 45 -1.01 -8.04 -6.96
N VAL A 46 0.26 -8.41 -6.96
CA VAL A 46 1.03 -8.56 -8.21
C VAL A 46 0.24 -9.40 -9.23
N LYS A 47 -0.60 -10.34 -8.76
CA LYS A 47 -1.60 -11.09 -9.55
C LYS A 47 -2.59 -10.23 -10.33
N ASP A 48 -3.08 -9.12 -9.78
CA ASP A 48 -4.01 -8.21 -10.47
C ASP A 48 -3.32 -7.48 -11.64
N PHE A 49 -2.03 -7.14 -11.49
CA PHE A 49 -1.21 -6.60 -12.58
C PHE A 49 -0.88 -7.66 -13.64
N PHE A 50 -0.58 -8.90 -13.23
CA PHE A 50 -0.34 -10.01 -14.16
C PHE A 50 -1.60 -10.39 -14.96
N GLY A 51 -2.79 -10.28 -14.38
CA GLY A 51 -4.06 -10.49 -15.09
C GLY A 51 -4.32 -9.45 -16.20
N LEU A 52 -3.99 -8.19 -15.93
CA LEU A 52 -4.07 -7.12 -16.93
C LEU A 52 -2.99 -7.25 -18.01
N ALA A 53 -1.77 -7.67 -17.65
CA ALA A 53 -0.68 -7.95 -18.57
C ALA A 53 -0.84 -9.26 -19.37
N ALA A 54 -1.75 -10.16 -18.98
CA ALA A 54 -2.14 -11.31 -19.78
C ALA A 54 -3.19 -10.93 -20.85
N GLY A 55 -4.02 -9.91 -20.58
CA GLY A 55 -5.01 -9.38 -21.53
C GLY A 55 -4.43 -8.45 -22.58
N TRP A 56 -3.40 -7.67 -22.23
CA TRP A 56 -2.53 -7.06 -23.23
C TRP A 56 -1.49 -8.09 -23.65
N LYS A 57 -1.43 -8.48 -24.93
CA LYS A 57 -0.29 -9.18 -25.51
C LYS A 57 0.96 -8.30 -25.44
N ILE A 58 1.49 -8.06 -24.25
CA ILE A 58 2.83 -7.54 -24.07
C ILE A 58 3.72 -8.73 -24.37
N ASP A 59 4.29 -8.73 -25.58
CA ASP A 59 5.30 -9.69 -26.01
C ASP A 59 6.37 -9.81 -24.91
N ALA A 60 6.27 -10.86 -24.09
CA ALA A 60 7.21 -11.16 -23.02
C ALA A 60 8.66 -11.24 -23.56
N GLN A 61 8.80 -11.46 -24.86
CA GLN A 61 10.05 -11.44 -25.61
C GLN A 61 10.65 -10.02 -25.77
N LYS A 62 9.83 -8.99 -25.98
CA LYS A 62 10.29 -7.58 -26.01
C LYS A 62 10.69 -7.08 -24.62
N LEU A 63 9.99 -7.54 -23.58
CA LEU A 63 10.31 -7.17 -22.19
C LEU A 63 11.65 -7.80 -21.75
N LYS A 64 11.88 -9.07 -22.08
CA LYS A 64 13.17 -9.75 -21.82
C LYS A 64 14.35 -9.14 -22.59
N GLY A 65 14.11 -8.61 -23.79
CA GLY A 65 15.13 -7.90 -24.57
C GLY A 65 15.60 -6.61 -23.88
N LYS A 66 14.65 -5.79 -23.40
CA LYS A 66 14.96 -4.52 -22.72
C LYS A 66 15.69 -4.70 -21.39
N LEU A 67 15.30 -5.72 -20.61
CA LEU A 67 15.98 -6.05 -19.35
C LEU A 67 17.45 -6.44 -19.53
N ARG A 68 17.80 -7.08 -20.65
CA ARG A 68 19.21 -7.45 -20.95
C ARG A 68 20.08 -6.28 -21.39
N GLU A 69 19.49 -5.23 -21.98
CA GLU A 69 20.21 -4.00 -22.34
C GLU A 69 20.48 -3.13 -21.11
N GLU A 70 19.53 -3.04 -20.17
CA GLU A 70 19.65 -2.23 -18.96
C GLU A 70 20.72 -2.75 -17.98
N ASP A 71 20.90 -4.07 -17.87
CA ASP A 71 21.96 -4.67 -17.04
C ASP A 71 23.37 -4.32 -17.57
N HIS A 72 23.53 -4.24 -18.89
CA HIS A 72 24.81 -3.91 -19.53
C HIS A 72 25.18 -2.42 -19.44
N GLU A 73 24.19 -1.52 -19.41
CA GLU A 73 24.43 -0.08 -19.20
C GLU A 73 24.76 0.24 -17.75
N ARG A 74 24.17 -0.48 -16.77
CA ARG A 74 24.52 -0.29 -15.36
C ARG A 74 25.94 -0.74 -15.04
N GLU A 75 26.43 -1.85 -15.57
CA GLU A 75 27.83 -2.26 -15.36
C GLU A 75 28.85 -1.26 -15.92
N LYS A 76 28.52 -0.50 -16.97
CA LYS A 76 29.40 0.56 -17.52
C LYS A 76 29.38 1.88 -16.74
N LEU A 77 28.32 2.14 -15.97
CA LEU A 77 28.19 3.35 -15.15
C LEU A 77 28.86 3.19 -13.77
N PHE A 78 29.12 1.96 -13.34
CA PHE A 78 29.74 1.61 -12.06
C PHE A 78 31.15 0.99 -12.20
N SER A 79 31.74 1.00 -13.41
CA SER A 79 33.15 0.68 -13.67
C SER A 79 33.93 1.92 -14.10
#